data_AF-A0A973KKG2-F1
#
_entry.id   AF-A0A973KKG2-F1
#
_cell.length_a   1.000
_cell.length_b   1.000
_cell.length_c   1.000
_cell.angle_alpha   90.00
_cell.angle_beta   90.00
_cell.angle_gamma   90.00
#
_symmetry.space_group_name_H-M   'P 1'
#
loop_
_entity.id
_entity.type
_entity.pdbx_description
1 polymer ?
#
loop_
_entity_poly.entity_id
_entity_poly.type
_entity_poly.pdbx_seq_one_letter_code
_entity_poly.pdbx_strand_id
1 'polypeptide(L)'
;QGAAAPGGAGGEYARGWYAASALGATEAVTIGAGGTAGAAGANAGGNGGASSFGAHITCNGGDGSQAGTASSGASASLAGADGGTGGSGGHVRIAGGDGGCSQTMGGFPVKFNNGGASHLGSMQRSSGISVGQTAGIAGNSYGGGAAGGSNGPSLGTVAGAAGAPGIVIVTTLKA
;
A
#
# COMPACT_ATOMS: atom_id res chain seq x y z
N GLN A 1 0.96 -25.80 10.17
CA GLN A 1 1.61 -24.52 9.83
C GLN A 1 0.60 -23.62 9.13
N GLY A 2 0.43 -22.38 9.58
CA GLY A 2 -0.35 -21.35 8.87
C GLY A 2 0.51 -20.12 8.63
N ALA A 3 0.11 -19.24 7.73
CA ALA A 3 0.84 -18.02 7.42
C ALA A 3 -0.11 -16.83 7.31
N ALA A 4 0.31 -15.65 7.76
CA ALA A 4 -0.45 -14.43 7.58
C ALA A 4 0.50 -13.26 7.32
N ALA A 5 0.38 -12.64 6.15
CA ALA A 5 1.10 -11.43 5.79
C ALA A 5 0.37 -10.20 6.36
N PRO A 6 1.04 -9.21 6.94
CA PRO A 6 0.44 -7.91 7.25
C PRO A 6 0.21 -7.09 5.97
N GLY A 7 -0.66 -6.09 6.04
CA GLY A 7 -0.97 -5.19 4.94
C GLY A 7 0.09 -4.10 4.72
N GLY A 8 0.13 -3.56 3.51
CA GLY A 8 0.90 -2.37 3.16
C GLY A 8 0.15 -1.08 3.54
N ALA A 9 0.89 0.01 3.69
CA ALA A 9 0.38 1.34 4.01
C ALA A 9 -0.24 2.06 2.81
N GLY A 10 -1.11 3.03 3.09
CA GLY A 10 -1.60 3.96 2.08
C GLY A 10 -0.55 5.01 1.70
N GLY A 11 -0.59 5.44 0.45
CA GLY A 11 0.21 6.51 -0.10
C GLY A 11 -0.22 7.89 0.41
N GLU A 12 0.72 8.82 0.37
CA GLU A 12 0.52 10.18 0.87
C GLU A 12 -0.39 11.02 -0.04
N TYR A 13 -1.00 12.04 0.56
CA TYR A 13 -1.61 13.14 -0.15
C TYR A 13 -0.86 14.42 0.10
N ALA A 14 -0.58 15.16 -0.96
CA ALA A 14 -0.10 16.52 -0.85
C ALA A 14 -0.85 17.43 -1.82
N ARG A 15 -1.04 18.69 -1.40
CA ARG A 15 -1.64 19.75 -2.21
C ARG A 15 -0.80 21.00 -2.13
N GLY A 16 -0.67 21.72 -3.24
CA GLY A 16 -0.04 23.03 -3.27
C GLY A 16 -0.75 24.00 -4.22
N TRP A 17 -0.58 25.29 -3.95
CA TRP A 17 -1.02 26.37 -4.82
C TRP A 17 0.22 27.13 -5.28
N TYR A 18 0.35 27.30 -6.59
CA TYR A 18 1.52 27.93 -7.17
C TYR A 18 1.08 29.12 -8.01
N ALA A 19 1.77 30.25 -7.83
CA ALA A 19 1.61 31.37 -8.75
C ALA A 19 2.07 30.93 -10.15
N ALA A 20 1.42 31.42 -11.21
CA ALA A 20 1.80 31.08 -12.58
C ALA A 20 3.26 31.45 -12.88
N SER A 21 3.79 32.51 -12.25
CA SER A 21 5.19 32.92 -12.36
C SER A 21 6.19 31.96 -11.71
N ALA A 22 5.73 31.06 -10.84
CA ALA A 22 6.57 30.03 -10.22
C ALA A 22 6.66 28.75 -11.06
N LEU A 23 5.89 28.67 -12.16
CA LEU A 23 5.84 27.52 -13.05
C LEU A 23 6.55 27.83 -14.37
N GLY A 24 7.11 26.81 -14.99
CA GLY A 24 7.59 26.88 -16.36
C GLY A 24 6.46 27.01 -17.38
N ALA A 25 6.82 27.26 -18.64
CA ALA A 25 5.87 27.21 -19.74
C ALA A 25 5.27 25.80 -19.93
N THR A 26 6.01 24.77 -19.52
CA THR A 26 5.58 23.38 -19.46
C THR A 26 6.05 22.76 -18.15
N GLU A 27 5.22 21.90 -17.58
CA GLU A 27 5.54 21.14 -16.36
C GLU A 27 5.34 19.65 -16.62
N ALA A 28 6.28 18.85 -16.14
CA ALA A 28 6.17 17.40 -16.24
C ALA A 28 5.17 16.88 -15.21
N VAL A 29 4.21 16.06 -15.65
CA VAL A 29 3.36 15.28 -14.76
C VAL A 29 3.85 13.83 -14.82
N THR A 30 4.29 13.30 -13.67
CA THR A 30 4.64 11.88 -13.55
C THR A 30 3.56 11.17 -12.76
N ILE A 31 3.07 10.06 -13.30
CA ILE A 31 2.24 9.11 -12.55
C ILE A 31 3.08 7.87 -12.31
N GLY A 32 3.33 7.57 -11.04
CA GLY A 32 4.05 6.36 -10.66
C GLY A 32 3.28 5.11 -11.10
N ALA A 33 4.01 4.10 -11.57
CA ALA A 33 3.41 2.80 -11.84
C ALA A 33 2.91 2.14 -10.54
N GLY A 34 1.95 1.23 -10.63
CA GLY A 34 1.63 0.35 -9.51
C GLY A 34 2.81 -0.56 -9.16
N GLY A 35 2.79 -1.11 -7.96
CA GLY A 35 3.73 -2.14 -7.58
C GLY A 35 3.54 -3.44 -8.37
N THR A 36 4.49 -4.35 -8.23
CA THR A 36 4.38 -5.73 -8.72
C THR A 36 3.98 -6.66 -7.58
N ALA A 37 3.22 -7.72 -7.87
CA ALA A 37 2.97 -8.75 -6.86
C ALA A 37 4.28 -9.47 -6.53
N GLY A 38 4.42 -9.93 -5.28
CA GLY A 38 5.55 -10.75 -4.88
C GLY A 38 5.55 -12.07 -5.66
N ALA A 39 6.74 -12.54 -6.05
CA ALA A 39 6.89 -13.89 -6.60
C ALA A 39 6.43 -14.95 -5.59
N ALA A 40 6.05 -16.13 -6.07
CA ALA A 40 5.65 -17.24 -5.19
C ALA A 40 6.69 -17.51 -4.07
N GLY A 41 6.21 -17.80 -2.86
CA GLY A 41 7.05 -17.95 -1.68
C GLY A 41 6.90 -16.78 -0.70
N ALA A 42 7.91 -16.58 0.14
CA ALA A 42 7.93 -15.52 1.14
C ALA A 42 8.46 -14.18 0.58
N ASN A 43 7.91 -13.72 -0.53
CA ASN A 43 8.31 -12.45 -1.16
C ASN A 43 7.25 -11.38 -0.93
N ALA A 44 7.68 -10.19 -0.51
CA ALA A 44 6.80 -9.02 -0.39
C ALA A 44 6.33 -8.54 -1.76
N GLY A 45 5.19 -7.85 -1.79
CA GLY A 45 4.78 -7.08 -2.96
C GLY A 45 5.57 -5.79 -3.08
N GLY A 46 5.68 -5.28 -4.30
CA GLY A 46 6.29 -3.99 -4.59
C GLY A 46 5.36 -2.82 -4.24
N ASN A 47 5.96 -1.69 -3.93
CA ASN A 47 5.26 -0.43 -3.66
C ASN A 47 4.86 0.27 -4.97
N GLY A 48 3.80 1.07 -4.90
CA GLY A 48 3.44 2.00 -5.95
C GLY A 48 4.47 3.12 -6.07
N GLY A 49 4.82 3.48 -7.31
CA GLY A 49 5.79 4.50 -7.62
C GLY A 49 5.34 5.92 -7.26
N ALA A 50 6.29 6.85 -7.28
CA ALA A 50 6.06 8.26 -7.03
C ALA A 50 5.30 8.95 -8.17
N SER A 51 4.32 9.77 -7.80
CA SER A 51 3.60 10.67 -8.68
C SER A 51 3.95 12.13 -8.35
N SER A 52 4.17 12.97 -9.37
CA SER A 52 4.65 14.33 -9.19
C SER A 52 4.12 15.33 -10.23
N PHE A 53 4.17 16.60 -9.84
CA PHE A 53 4.04 17.75 -10.75
C PHE A 53 5.32 18.58 -10.67
N GLY A 54 6.15 18.46 -11.72
CA GLY A 54 7.47 19.05 -11.81
C GLY A 54 8.34 18.73 -10.60
N ALA A 55 9.14 19.71 -10.18
CA ALA A 55 9.90 19.67 -8.93
C ALA A 55 9.09 20.18 -7.72
N HIS A 56 7.82 20.55 -7.93
CA HIS A 56 7.05 21.31 -6.94
C HIS A 56 6.41 20.42 -5.88
N ILE A 57 5.95 19.24 -6.27
CA ILE A 57 5.23 18.34 -5.38
C ILE A 57 5.37 16.90 -5.83
N THR A 58 5.67 16.01 -4.89
CA THR A 58 5.76 14.57 -5.11
C THR A 58 5.09 13.82 -3.97
N CYS A 59 4.36 12.75 -4.28
CA CYS A 59 3.83 11.78 -3.33
C CYS A 59 4.07 10.37 -3.84
N ASN A 60 4.39 9.45 -2.93
CA ASN A 60 4.54 8.04 -3.26
C ASN A 60 3.17 7.34 -3.34
N GLY A 61 3.10 6.26 -4.12
CA GLY A 61 1.96 5.36 -4.14
C GLY A 61 1.79 4.59 -2.83
N GLY A 62 0.83 3.66 -2.80
CA GLY A 62 0.63 2.78 -1.65
C GLY A 62 1.70 1.69 -1.59
N ASP A 63 1.96 1.16 -0.40
CA ASP A 63 2.93 0.06 -0.24
C ASP A 63 2.34 -1.28 -0.65
N GLY A 64 3.23 -2.17 -1.10
CA GLY A 64 2.92 -3.58 -1.21
C GLY A 64 2.75 -4.21 0.18
N SER A 65 2.02 -5.32 0.26
CA SER A 65 1.93 -6.09 1.49
C SER A 65 3.19 -6.93 1.68
N GLN A 66 3.54 -7.20 2.93
CA GLN A 66 4.70 -8.04 3.25
C GLN A 66 4.42 -9.51 2.87
N ALA A 67 5.44 -10.36 2.96
CA ALA A 67 5.25 -11.79 2.86
C ALA A 67 4.66 -12.38 4.16
N GLY A 68 3.91 -13.46 4.04
CA GLY A 68 3.47 -14.26 5.19
C GLY A 68 4.34 -15.49 5.34
N THR A 69 5.14 -15.55 6.41
CA THR A 69 5.98 -16.70 6.73
C THR A 69 5.16 -17.77 7.44
N ALA A 70 5.42 -19.05 7.15
CA ALA A 70 4.71 -20.16 7.77
C ALA A 70 5.11 -20.33 9.25
N SER A 71 4.13 -20.53 10.14
CA SER A 71 4.31 -20.78 11.58
C SER A 71 3.56 -22.05 12.00
N SER A 72 4.24 -22.97 12.70
CA SER A 72 3.74 -24.29 13.10
C SER A 72 3.10 -24.37 14.48
N GLY A 73 3.28 -23.39 15.38
CA GLY A 73 2.85 -23.59 16.77
C GLY A 73 2.85 -22.38 17.70
N ALA A 74 3.58 -21.30 17.40
CA ALA A 74 3.52 -20.08 18.19
C ALA A 74 2.53 -19.08 17.57
N SER A 75 1.79 -18.36 18.42
CA SER A 75 1.07 -17.17 17.97
C SER A 75 2.07 -16.17 17.42
N ALA A 76 1.95 -15.81 16.15
CA ALA A 76 2.82 -14.84 15.49
C ALA A 76 1.99 -13.60 15.16
N SER A 77 2.49 -12.41 15.48
CA SER A 77 1.89 -11.15 15.05
C SER A 77 2.95 -10.32 14.32
N LEU A 78 2.60 -9.81 13.14
CA LEU A 78 3.44 -8.92 12.37
C LEU A 78 2.72 -7.58 12.23
N ALA A 79 3.45 -6.49 12.47
CA ALA A 79 2.94 -5.15 12.27
C ALA A 79 2.73 -4.86 10.77
N GLY A 80 1.73 -4.05 10.45
CA GLY A 80 1.59 -3.44 9.13
C GLY A 80 2.66 -2.39 8.89
N ALA A 81 2.73 -1.90 7.66
CA ALA A 81 3.56 -0.74 7.33
C ALA A 81 2.90 0.56 7.84
N ASP A 82 3.73 1.52 8.24
CA ASP A 82 3.27 2.84 8.66
C ASP A 82 2.83 3.70 7.45
N GLY A 83 1.79 4.48 7.65
CA GLY A 83 1.20 5.40 6.69
C GLY A 83 2.13 6.53 6.29
N GLY A 84 2.22 6.78 4.98
CA GLY A 84 3.02 7.86 4.43
C GLY A 84 4.47 7.47 4.17
N THR A 85 4.77 7.28 2.88
CA THR A 85 5.98 6.59 2.43
C THR A 85 7.02 7.57 1.85
N GLY A 86 6.81 8.87 2.00
CA GLY A 86 7.70 9.94 1.56
C GLY A 86 7.14 10.82 0.44
N GLY A 87 8.01 11.72 -0.04
CA GLY A 87 7.69 12.75 -1.02
C GLY A 87 8.13 14.13 -0.51
N SER A 88 7.92 15.17 -1.32
CA SER A 88 8.38 16.53 -0.99
C SER A 88 7.46 17.59 -1.59
N GLY A 89 7.61 18.81 -1.08
CA GLY A 89 6.86 19.98 -1.53
C GLY A 89 5.37 19.91 -1.17
N GLY A 90 4.59 20.76 -1.83
CA GLY A 90 3.22 21.05 -1.41
C GLY A 90 3.15 21.95 -0.17
N HIS A 91 1.97 22.52 0.04
CA HIS A 91 1.66 23.36 1.19
C HIS A 91 0.92 22.57 2.27
N VAL A 92 0.20 21.52 1.87
CA VAL A 92 -0.49 20.58 2.76
C VAL A 92 0.04 19.20 2.45
N ARG A 93 0.38 18.43 3.49
CA ARG A 93 0.72 17.01 3.39
C ARG A 93 -0.03 16.21 4.45
N ILE A 94 -0.54 15.06 4.04
CA ILE A 94 -1.30 14.14 4.87
C ILE A 94 -0.75 12.74 4.58
N ALA A 95 -0.25 12.08 5.63
CA ALA A 95 0.17 10.69 5.53
C ALA A 95 -1.02 9.79 5.13
N GLY A 96 -0.73 8.69 4.44
CA GLY A 96 -1.73 7.64 4.27
C GLY A 96 -2.05 6.96 5.59
N GLY A 97 -3.02 6.05 5.59
CA GLY A 97 -3.31 5.20 6.72
C GLY A 97 -2.34 4.02 6.81
N ASP A 98 -2.08 3.57 8.03
CA ASP A 98 -1.26 2.38 8.29
C ASP A 98 -1.90 1.11 7.72
N GLY A 99 -1.05 0.14 7.38
CA GLY A 99 -1.46 -1.22 7.07
C GLY A 99 -1.94 -1.97 8.31
N GLY A 100 -2.89 -2.87 8.13
CA GLY A 100 -3.35 -3.75 9.19
C GLY A 100 -2.31 -4.81 9.55
N CYS A 101 -2.19 -5.13 10.83
CA CYS A 101 -1.34 -6.21 11.30
C CYS A 101 -1.85 -7.59 10.84
N SER A 102 -1.01 -8.60 10.95
CA SER A 102 -1.43 -9.99 10.80
C SER A 102 -1.29 -10.75 12.11
N GLN A 103 -2.12 -11.76 12.32
CA GLN A 103 -1.88 -12.77 13.35
C GLN A 103 -2.09 -14.17 12.81
N THR A 104 -1.31 -15.11 13.33
CA THR A 104 -1.58 -16.54 13.24
C THR A 104 -1.68 -17.08 14.66
N MET A 105 -2.76 -17.76 15.02
CA MET A 105 -3.01 -18.33 16.35
C MET A 105 -3.15 -19.85 16.23
N GLY A 106 -2.26 -20.62 16.85
CA GLY A 106 -2.31 -22.09 16.77
C GLY A 106 -2.28 -22.64 15.33
N GLY A 107 -1.66 -21.92 14.39
CA GLY A 107 -1.63 -22.26 12.97
C GLY A 107 -2.85 -21.80 12.15
N PHE A 108 -3.79 -21.06 12.74
CA PHE A 108 -4.91 -20.43 12.03
C PHE A 108 -4.67 -18.93 11.83
N PRO A 109 -4.74 -18.41 10.59
CA PRO A 109 -4.61 -16.98 10.34
C PRO A 109 -5.85 -16.23 10.83
N VAL A 110 -5.64 -15.13 11.55
CA VAL A 110 -6.70 -14.17 11.90
C VAL A 110 -6.55 -12.94 11.01
N LYS A 111 -7.65 -12.52 10.38
CA LYS A 111 -7.61 -11.60 9.25
C LYS A 111 -8.05 -10.19 9.60
N PHE A 112 -7.06 -9.36 9.87
CA PHE A 112 -7.18 -7.91 9.98
C PHE A 112 -6.00 -7.22 9.27
N ASN A 113 -5.36 -7.93 8.34
CA ASN A 113 -4.25 -7.50 7.50
C ASN A 113 -4.72 -6.69 6.29
N ASN A 114 -5.61 -5.72 6.54
CA ASN A 114 -6.10 -4.79 5.53
C ASN A 114 -4.94 -3.93 5.00
N GLY A 115 -5.04 -3.46 3.76
CA GLY A 115 -4.16 -2.42 3.25
C GLY A 115 -4.62 -1.04 3.70
N GLY A 116 -3.67 -0.14 3.97
CA GLY A 116 -3.93 1.23 4.40
C GLY A 116 -4.67 2.05 3.34
N ALA A 117 -5.56 2.93 3.81
CA ALA A 117 -6.27 3.87 2.94
C ALA A 117 -5.37 5.04 2.53
N SER A 118 -5.56 5.59 1.33
CA SER A 118 -4.99 6.91 1.00
C SER A 118 -6.02 8.00 1.30
N HIS A 119 -5.65 9.27 1.16
CA HIS A 119 -6.61 10.37 1.32
C HIS A 119 -7.75 10.33 0.28
N LEU A 120 -7.48 9.81 -0.92
CA LEU A 120 -8.42 9.80 -2.05
C LEU A 120 -8.93 8.39 -2.39
N GLY A 121 -8.49 7.37 -1.66
CA GLY A 121 -8.80 5.97 -1.89
C GLY A 121 -9.09 5.23 -0.59
N SER A 122 -10.04 4.31 -0.59
CA SER A 122 -10.40 3.54 0.59
C SER A 122 -9.37 2.45 0.91
N MET A 123 -9.41 1.96 2.16
CA MET A 123 -8.59 0.82 2.58
C MET A 123 -8.86 -0.41 1.72
N GLN A 124 -7.83 -1.23 1.49
CA GLN A 124 -8.03 -2.53 0.85
C GLN A 124 -8.42 -3.56 1.90
N ARG A 125 -9.63 -4.11 1.80
CA ARG A 125 -10.09 -5.13 2.75
C ARG A 125 -9.34 -6.44 2.56
N SER A 126 -9.07 -7.12 3.66
CA SER A 126 -8.57 -8.49 3.66
C SER A 126 -9.60 -9.46 3.06
N SER A 127 -9.10 -10.57 2.50
CA SER A 127 -9.93 -11.65 1.94
C SER A 127 -10.57 -12.50 3.05
N GLY A 128 -11.89 -12.65 3.10
CA GLY A 128 -12.61 -13.30 4.23
C GLY A 128 -12.48 -14.82 4.41
N ILE A 129 -11.36 -15.45 4.03
CA ILE A 129 -11.20 -16.92 4.00
C ILE A 129 -10.30 -17.42 5.14
N SER A 130 -10.87 -18.11 6.13
CA SER A 130 -10.14 -18.62 7.31
C SER A 130 -9.45 -19.97 7.09
N VAL A 131 -9.78 -20.69 6.00
CA VAL A 131 -9.28 -22.05 5.70
C VAL A 131 -8.93 -22.12 4.20
N GLY A 132 -7.74 -22.64 3.86
CA GLY A 132 -7.23 -22.65 2.49
C GLY A 132 -6.18 -21.54 2.24
N GLN A 133 -5.90 -21.25 0.97
CA GLN A 133 -4.91 -20.25 0.57
C GLN A 133 -5.63 -19.02 0.02
N THR A 134 -5.18 -17.82 0.39
CA THR A 134 -5.54 -16.61 -0.35
C THR A 134 -4.34 -15.70 -0.47
N ALA A 135 -4.00 -15.35 -1.71
CA ALA A 135 -2.98 -14.34 -1.98
C ALA A 135 -3.36 -12.99 -1.35
N GLY A 136 -2.37 -12.11 -1.19
CA GLY A 136 -2.66 -10.70 -0.92
C GLY A 136 -3.53 -10.10 -2.02
N ILE A 137 -4.22 -9.02 -1.71
CA ILE A 137 -5.01 -8.29 -2.70
C ILE A 137 -4.33 -6.96 -2.96
N ALA A 138 -4.18 -6.60 -4.23
CA ALA A 138 -3.59 -5.32 -4.61
C ALA A 138 -4.35 -4.15 -4.00
N GLY A 139 -3.64 -3.06 -3.71
CA GLY A 139 -4.25 -1.87 -3.12
C GLY A 139 -5.31 -1.25 -4.03
N ASN A 140 -6.26 -0.54 -3.42
CA ASN A 140 -7.23 0.25 -4.18
C ASN A 140 -6.56 1.39 -4.92
N SER A 141 -7.17 1.81 -6.04
CA SER A 141 -6.70 2.95 -6.83
C SER A 141 -6.41 4.19 -5.99
N TYR A 142 -5.47 5.00 -6.49
CA TYR A 142 -5.10 6.30 -5.92
C TYR A 142 -4.27 6.19 -4.64
N GLY A 143 -3.32 5.26 -4.63
CA GLY A 143 -2.36 5.08 -3.56
C GLY A 143 -2.83 4.18 -2.43
N GLY A 144 -3.83 3.32 -2.61
CA GLY A 144 -4.17 2.34 -1.59
C GLY A 144 -3.03 1.34 -1.33
N GLY A 145 -2.82 1.00 -0.06
CA GLY A 145 -1.92 -0.08 0.33
C GLY A 145 -2.52 -1.45 0.03
N ALA A 146 -1.69 -2.46 -0.22
CA ALA A 146 -2.16 -3.81 -0.49
C ALA A 146 -2.61 -4.54 0.79
N ALA A 147 -3.64 -5.38 0.68
CA ALA A 147 -3.98 -6.30 1.77
C ALA A 147 -3.04 -7.50 1.78
N GLY A 148 -2.72 -8.00 2.98
CA GLY A 148 -1.90 -9.19 3.14
C GLY A 148 -2.62 -10.48 2.76
N GLY A 149 -1.87 -11.47 2.27
CA GLY A 149 -2.36 -12.83 2.06
C GLY A 149 -2.42 -13.65 3.35
N SER A 150 -3.07 -14.82 3.29
CA SER A 150 -3.09 -15.75 4.40
C SER A 150 -3.29 -17.18 3.95
N ASN A 151 -2.68 -18.11 4.68
CA ASN A 151 -2.79 -19.55 4.47
C ASN A 151 -3.25 -20.22 5.76
N GLY A 152 -4.26 -21.08 5.64
CA GLY A 152 -4.75 -21.95 6.70
C GLY A 152 -3.74 -23.04 7.11
N PRO A 153 -4.13 -23.92 8.04
CA PRO A 153 -3.26 -24.96 8.56
C PRO A 153 -2.73 -25.91 7.47
N SER A 154 -1.49 -26.36 7.67
CA SER A 154 -0.75 -27.30 6.81
C SER A 154 -0.47 -26.78 5.40
N LEU A 155 -0.41 -25.45 5.24
CA LEU A 155 -0.02 -24.78 4.01
C LEU A 155 1.30 -24.02 4.20
N GLY A 156 1.91 -23.63 3.08
CA GLY A 156 3.21 -22.94 3.03
C GLY A 156 3.12 -21.43 3.27
N THR A 157 4.12 -20.70 2.79
CA THR A 157 4.19 -19.23 2.82
C THR A 157 3.22 -18.59 1.82
N VAL A 158 2.92 -17.30 2.00
CA VAL A 158 2.09 -16.52 1.07
C VAL A 158 2.83 -15.28 0.60
N ALA A 159 2.76 -15.01 -0.70
CA ALA A 159 3.34 -13.83 -1.31
C ALA A 159 2.52 -12.57 -0.99
N GLY A 160 3.20 -11.44 -0.89
CA GLY A 160 2.59 -10.12 -0.80
C GLY A 160 1.99 -9.66 -2.12
N ALA A 161 1.10 -8.68 -2.04
CA ALA A 161 0.45 -8.07 -3.19
C ALA A 161 0.95 -6.65 -3.43
N ALA A 162 0.74 -6.16 -4.65
CA ALA A 162 1.18 -4.86 -5.11
C ALA A 162 0.44 -3.70 -4.44
N GLY A 163 1.18 -2.67 -4.03
CA GLY A 163 0.61 -1.37 -3.70
C GLY A 163 0.13 -0.62 -4.94
N ALA A 164 -0.87 0.23 -4.78
CA ALA A 164 -1.49 0.92 -5.91
C ALA A 164 -0.71 2.18 -6.34
N PRO A 165 -0.79 2.56 -7.63
CA PRO A 165 -0.27 3.85 -8.08
C PRO A 165 -1.04 5.01 -7.44
N GLY A 166 -0.33 6.13 -7.23
CA GLY A 166 -0.94 7.41 -6.85
C GLY A 166 -1.58 8.14 -8.03
N ILE A 167 -1.99 9.39 -7.82
CA ILE A 167 -2.51 10.27 -8.88
C ILE A 167 -2.00 11.69 -8.73
N VAL A 168 -2.07 12.44 -9.83
CA VAL A 168 -1.85 13.89 -9.85
C VAL A 168 -3.11 14.55 -10.39
N ILE A 169 -3.62 15.54 -9.65
CA ILE A 169 -4.74 16.38 -10.06
C ILE A 169 -4.21 17.80 -10.20
N VAL A 170 -4.27 18.34 -11.41
CA VAL A 170 -3.89 19.73 -11.70
C VAL A 170 -5.16 20.52 -11.99
N THR A 171 -5.36 21.60 -11.24
CA THR A 171 -6.48 22.53 -11.47
C THR A 171 -5.91 23.91 -11.76
N THR A 172 -6.28 24.47 -12.91
CA THR A 172 -5.93 25.85 -13.27
C THR A 172 -7.09 26.77 -12.92
N LEU A 173 -6.77 27.89 -12.27
CA LEU A 173 -7.74 28.94 -11.97
C LEU A 173 -7.37 30.13 -12.85
N LYS A 174 -8.31 30.57 -13.66
CA LYS A 174 -8.21 31.83 -14.41
C LYS A 174 -9.08 32.85 -13.70
N ALA A 175 -8.51 34.01 -13.39
CA ALA A 175 -9.25 35.16 -12.89
C ALA A 175 -10.20 35.70 -13.96
#